data_AF-A0A966SBT4-F1
#
_entry.id   AF-A0A966SBT4-F1
#
_cell.length_a   1.000
_cell.length_b   1.000
_cell.length_c   1.000
_cell.angle_alpha   90.00
_cell.angle_beta   90.00
_cell.angle_gamma   90.00
#
_symmetry.space_group_name_H-M   'P 1'
#
loop_
_entity.id
_entity.type
_entity.pdbx_description
1 polymer ?
#
loop_
_entity_poly.entity_id
_entity_poly.type
_entity_poly.pdbx_seq_one_letter_code
_entity_poly.pdbx_strand_id
1 'polypeptide(L)' 'SPRDGKFIEEIGTYQPGLKDNNFTLKLERADYWISKGAQPSDTVASFLRKARRAAAAAK' A
#
# COMPACT_ATOMS: atom_id res chain seq x y z
N SER A 1 19.30 -1.99 3.12
CA SER A 1 19.30 -1.47 1.74
C SER A 1 19.14 0.04 1.79
N PRO A 2 19.69 0.80 0.83
CA PRO A 2 19.41 2.23 0.70
C PRO A 2 17.93 2.47 0.35
N ARG A 3 17.39 3.65 0.72
CA ARG A 3 15.98 4.02 0.46
C ARG A 3 15.59 3.88 -1.00
N ASP A 4 16.48 4.25 -1.91
CA ASP A 4 16.25 4.21 -3.36
C ASP A 4 17.00 3.02 -4.01
N GLY A 5 17.16 1.93 -3.26
CA GLY A 5 17.78 0.70 -3.76
C GLY A 5 16.89 -0.10 -4.70
N LYS A 6 17.43 -1.21 -5.22
CA LYS A 6 16.66 -2.16 -6.03
C LYS A 6 15.51 -2.74 -5.21
N PHE A 7 14.27 -2.49 -5.65
CA PHE A 7 13.07 -3.10 -5.09
C PHE A 7 12.71 -4.38 -5.85
N ILE A 8 11.87 -5.22 -5.23
CA ILE A 8 11.39 -6.49 -5.82
C ILE A 8 10.21 -6.19 -6.76
N GLU A 9 9.21 -5.47 -6.26
CA GLU A 9 7.97 -5.15 -6.98
C GLU A 9 7.41 -3.80 -6.51
N GLU A 10 6.85 -3.02 -7.44
CA GLU A 10 6.09 -1.81 -7.14
C GLU A 10 4.59 -2.12 -7.11
N ILE A 11 3.98 -1.98 -5.93
CA ILE A 11 2.57 -2.35 -5.69
C ILE A 11 1.64 -1.14 -5.56
N GLY A 12 2.16 0.08 -5.69
CA GLY A 12 1.40 1.30 -5.53
C GLY A 12 2.27 2.55 -5.40
N THR A 13 1.61 3.71 -5.38
CA THR A 13 2.26 5.03 -5.26
C THR A 13 1.59 5.87 -4.18
N TYR A 14 2.35 6.77 -3.55
CA TYR A 14 1.83 7.73 -2.58
C TYR A 14 2.31 9.14 -2.93
N GLN A 15 1.38 10.06 -3.10
CA GLN A 15 1.61 11.47 -3.44
C GLN A 15 1.02 12.38 -2.34
N PRO A 16 1.81 12.78 -1.33
CA PRO A 16 1.33 13.57 -0.19
C PRO A 16 0.78 14.96 -0.57
N GLY A 17 1.14 15.49 -1.73
CA GLY A 17 0.68 16.81 -2.20
C GLY A 17 -0.76 16.85 -2.73
N LEU A 18 -1.37 15.69 -2.99
CA LEU A 18 -2.77 15.62 -3.44
C LEU A 18 -3.71 15.56 -2.24
N LYS A 19 -4.80 16.35 -2.27
CA LYS A 19 -5.86 16.30 -1.24
C LYS A 19 -6.74 15.06 -1.38
N ASP A 20 -7.04 14.68 -2.62
CA ASP A 20 -7.91 13.55 -2.97
C ASP A 20 -7.14 12.53 -3.81
N ASN A 21 -7.45 11.23 -3.65
CA ASN A 21 -6.77 10.11 -4.34
C ASN A 21 -5.24 10.14 -4.22
N ASN A 22 -4.75 10.47 -3.03
CA ASN A 22 -3.33 10.66 -2.76
C ASN A 22 -2.50 9.37 -2.73
N PHE A 23 -3.12 8.19 -2.83
CA PHE A 23 -2.41 6.93 -2.96
C PHE A 23 -3.13 5.97 -3.91
N THR A 24 -2.35 5.14 -4.59
CA THR A 24 -2.83 3.97 -5.33
C THR A 24 -2.21 2.72 -4.73
N LEU A 25 -2.98 1.65 -4.57
CA LEU A 25 -2.48 0.42 -3.96
C LEU A 25 -3.18 -0.81 -4.55
N LYS A 26 -2.39 -1.78 -5.01
CA LYS A 26 -2.86 -3.10 -5.44
C LYS A 26 -3.04 -4.00 -4.21
N LEU A 27 -4.26 -4.02 -3.67
CA LEU A 27 -4.60 -4.78 -2.45
C LEU A 27 -4.23 -6.26 -2.54
N GLU A 28 -4.51 -6.92 -3.66
CA GLU A 28 -4.22 -8.34 -3.86
C GLU A 28 -2.72 -8.67 -3.71
N ARG A 29 -1.86 -7.83 -4.31
CA ARG A 29 -0.40 -8.00 -4.23
C ARG A 29 0.11 -7.67 -2.83
N ALA A 30 -0.46 -6.66 -2.18
CA ALA A 30 -0.11 -6.34 -0.81
C ALA A 30 -0.47 -7.48 0.15
N ASP A 31 -1.65 -8.08 0.01
CA ASP A 31 -2.07 -9.22 0.81
C ASP A 31 -1.19 -10.46 0.57
N TYR A 32 -0.81 -10.71 -0.69
CA TYR A 32 0.18 -11.75 -1.03
C TYR A 32 1.50 -11.54 -0.28
N TRP A 33 2.11 -10.35 -0.36
CA TRP A 33 3.39 -10.11 0.30
C TRP A 33 3.29 -10.17 1.83
N ILE A 34 2.19 -9.70 2.41
CA ILE A 34 1.92 -9.84 3.85
C ILE A 34 1.82 -11.32 4.24
N SER A 35 1.14 -12.14 3.44
CA SER A 35 1.07 -13.60 3.67
C SER A 35 2.43 -14.29 3.60
N LYS A 36 3.39 -13.70 2.85
CA LYS A 36 4.77 -14.16 2.76
C LYS A 36 5.67 -13.59 3.88
N GLY A 37 5.10 -12.82 4.82
CA GLY A 37 5.81 -12.28 5.99
C GLY A 37 6.30 -10.84 5.83
N ALA A 38 5.84 -10.09 4.82
CA ALA A 38 6.20 -8.67 4.70
C ALA A 38 5.59 -7.85 5.85
N GLN A 39 6.44 -7.06 6.53
CA GLN A 39 6.02 -6.14 7.59
C GLN A 39 5.85 -4.73 7.01
N PRO A 40 4.62 -4.17 6.96
CA PRO A 40 4.39 -2.82 6.48
C PRO A 40 4.85 -1.78 7.52
N SER A 41 5.28 -0.61 7.04
CA SER A 41 5.49 0.56 7.90
C SER A 41 4.16 1.20 8.32
N ASP A 42 4.18 2.05 9.36
CA ASP A 42 2.97 2.65 9.95
C ASP A 42 2.10 3.38 8.91
N THR A 43 2.73 4.15 8.02
CA THR A 43 2.03 4.87 6.94
C THR A 43 1.38 3.90 5.94
N VAL A 44 2.10 2.84 5.56
CA VAL A 44 1.59 1.82 4.62
C VAL A 44 0.47 1.01 5.25
N ALA A 45 0.56 0.68 6.54
CA ALA A 45 -0.50 0.03 7.30
C ALA A 45 -1.77 0.89 7.34
N SER A 46 -1.63 2.22 7.47
CA SER A 46 -2.75 3.17 7.36
C SER A 46 -3.41 3.14 5.98
N PHE A 47 -2.63 3.11 4.89
CA PHE A 47 -3.17 2.98 3.53
C PHE A 47 -3.87 1.66 3.30
N LEU A 48 -3.30 0.54 3.76
CA LEU A 48 -3.94 -0.77 3.70
C LEU A 48 -5.28 -0.78 4.42
N ARG A 49 -5.37 -0.20 5.62
CA ARG A 49 -6.62 -0.07 6.35
C ARG A 49 -7.65 0.78 5.59
N LYS A 50 -7.24 1.92 5.04
CA LYS A 50 -8.11 2.79 4.23
C LYS A 50 -8.60 2.08 2.97
N ALA A 51 -7.70 1.42 2.24
CA ALA A 51 -8.00 0.68 1.02
C ALA A 51 -8.95 -0.49 1.29
N ARG A 52 -8.71 -1.28 2.35
CA ARG A 52 -9.63 -2.37 2.75
C ARG A 52 -11.01 -1.84 3.14
N ARG A 53 -11.08 -0.71 3.84
CA ARG A 53 -12.36 -0.05 4.18
C ARG A 53 -13.10 0.41 2.94
N ALA A 54 -12.40 1.00 1.97
CA ALA A 54 -12.99 1.43 0.70
C ALA A 54 -13.53 0.23 -0.10
N ALA A 55 -12.77 -0.87 -0.17
CA ALA A 55 -13.20 -2.10 -0.83
C ALA A 55 -14.42 -2.74 -0.15
N ALA A 56 -14.52 -2.69 1.18
CA ALA A 56 -15.67 -3.21 1.93
C ALA A 56 -16.94 -2.34 1.76
N ALA A 57 -16.79 -1.03 1.57
CA ALA A 57 -17.92 -0.11 1.35
C ALA A 57 -18.48 -0.16 -0.08
N ALA A 58 -17.75 -0.75 -1.02
CA ALA A 58 -18.17 -0.91 -2.42
C ALA A 58 -18.84 -2.27 -2.70
N LYS A 59 -19.10 -3.07 -1.66
CA LYS A 59 -19.77 -4.37 -1.73
C LYS A 59 -21.19 -4.26 -1.18
#